data_AF-A0A2G5LWJ4-F1
#
_entry.id   AF-A0A2G5LWJ4-F1
#
_cell.length_a   1.000
_cell.length_b   1.000
_cell.length_c   1.000
_cell.angle_alpha   90.00
_cell.angle_beta   90.00
_cell.angle_gamma   90.00
#
_symmetry.space_group_name_H-M   'P 1'
#
loop_
_entity.id
_entity.type
_entity.pdbx_description
1 polymer ?
#
loop_
_entity_poly.entity_id
_entity_poly.type
_entity_poly.pdbx_seq_one_letter_code
_entity_poly.pdbx_strand_id
1 'polypeptide(L)'
;MKRFVLLDTTPIPDNGGALCLFEYGEDFVIKIQGGDGGQLMNTRMHGSEDALAEIPCRKVAGRPGSRVLIGGLGMGFTLASALKHLGKSAEVVVAELVPGVVEWNRGPLGEKSGRPLLDPRTVIRMEDVAKVLQAEPQGFDAIMLDVDNGPEGLTQKANSWLYSAGGLAACAKALRPKGVLAVWSASADKLFSDKLRKAGFKAEEVQVFAHGNKGTRHTIWIAEKLKG
;
A
#
# COMPACT_ATOMS: atom_id res chain seq x y z
N MET A 1 -32.59 -6.62 -1.42
CA MET A 1 -31.78 -5.50 -0.85
C MET A 1 -30.43 -6.07 -0.46
N LYS A 2 -29.32 -5.58 -1.03
CA LYS A 2 -27.97 -6.05 -0.65
C LYS A 2 -27.73 -5.71 0.83
N ARG A 3 -27.26 -6.68 1.61
CA ARG A 3 -26.96 -6.53 3.04
C ARG A 3 -25.49 -6.89 3.27
N PHE A 4 -24.89 -6.26 4.27
CA PHE A 4 -23.57 -6.66 4.73
C PHE A 4 -23.69 -7.99 5.47
N VAL A 5 -22.88 -8.97 5.08
CA VAL A 5 -22.72 -10.25 5.78
C VAL A 5 -21.29 -10.29 6.31
N LEU A 6 -21.12 -10.37 7.63
CA LEU A 6 -19.80 -10.52 8.23
C LEU A 6 -19.26 -11.93 7.90
N LEU A 7 -18.10 -11.98 7.27
CA LEU A 7 -17.44 -13.23 6.92
C LEU A 7 -16.40 -13.63 7.97
N ASP A 8 -15.61 -12.65 8.42
CA ASP A 8 -14.52 -12.91 9.36
C ASP A 8 -14.11 -11.64 10.12
N THR A 9 -13.42 -11.81 11.24
CA THR A 9 -12.82 -10.75 12.05
C THR A 9 -11.43 -11.16 12.50
N THR A 10 -10.43 -10.31 12.24
CA THR A 10 -9.03 -10.54 12.62
C THR A 10 -8.52 -9.42 13.53
N PRO A 11 -7.80 -9.73 14.62
CA PRO A 11 -7.22 -8.70 15.48
C PRO A 11 -6.09 -7.96 14.76
N ILE A 12 -6.00 -6.66 14.99
CA ILE A 12 -4.83 -5.86 14.65
C ILE A 12 -3.84 -5.99 15.83
N PRO A 13 -2.54 -6.25 15.58
CA PRO A 13 -1.53 -6.31 16.65
C PRO A 13 -1.48 -5.06 17.54
N ASP A 14 -0.78 -5.17 18.67
CA ASP A 14 -0.49 -4.06 19.60
C ASP A 14 -1.73 -3.27 20.09
N ASN A 15 -2.84 -3.99 20.32
CA ASN A 15 -4.13 -3.44 20.74
C ASN A 15 -4.73 -2.43 19.73
N GLY A 16 -4.43 -2.58 18.44
CA GLY A 16 -4.98 -1.74 17.37
C GLY A 16 -6.48 -1.94 17.06
N GLY A 17 -7.16 -2.82 17.81
CA GLY A 17 -8.55 -3.21 17.56
C GLY A 17 -8.64 -4.45 16.67
N ALA A 18 -9.63 -4.50 15.79
CA ALA A 18 -9.80 -5.60 14.86
C ALA A 18 -10.34 -5.11 13.51
N LEU A 19 -10.00 -5.83 12.43
CA LEU A 19 -10.58 -5.66 11.11
C LEU A 19 -11.68 -6.70 10.90
N CYS A 20 -12.76 -6.29 10.26
CA CYS A 20 -13.87 -7.14 9.87
C CYS A 20 -13.98 -7.17 8.34
N LEU A 21 -14.07 -8.38 7.77
CA LEU A 21 -14.36 -8.60 6.36
C LEU A 21 -15.85 -8.86 6.19
N PHE A 22 -16.49 -8.08 5.32
CA PHE A 22 -17.89 -8.25 4.97
C PHE A 22 -18.05 -8.57 3.49
N GLU A 23 -19.01 -9.43 3.18
CA GLU A 23 -19.60 -9.56 1.85
C GLU A 23 -20.72 -8.53 1.66
N TYR A 24 -20.82 -7.95 0.47
CA TYR A 24 -21.88 -7.05 0.06
C TYR A 24 -22.28 -7.28 -1.39
N GLY A 25 -23.17 -8.26 -1.62
CA GLY A 25 -23.49 -8.72 -2.96
C GLY A 25 -22.29 -9.47 -3.54
N GLU A 26 -21.74 -8.99 -4.65
CA GLU A 26 -20.54 -9.60 -5.27
C GLU A 26 -19.23 -8.96 -4.80
N ASP A 27 -19.29 -7.92 -3.96
CA ASP A 27 -18.14 -7.18 -3.49
C ASP A 27 -17.78 -7.54 -2.06
N PHE A 28 -16.53 -7.27 -1.68
CA PHE A 28 -16.08 -7.33 -0.29
C PHE A 28 -15.75 -5.94 0.26
N VAL A 29 -15.88 -5.81 1.57
CA VAL A 29 -15.64 -4.58 2.32
C VAL A 29 -14.86 -4.88 3.59
N ILE A 30 -13.78 -4.14 3.84
CA ILE A 30 -13.06 -4.18 5.12
C ILE A 30 -13.45 -2.96 5.95
N LYS A 31 -13.69 -3.17 7.25
CA LYS A 31 -14.01 -2.14 8.25
C LYS A 31 -13.25 -2.39 9.55
N ILE A 32 -13.08 -1.36 10.36
CA ILE A 32 -12.65 -1.54 11.76
C ILE A 32 -13.85 -1.98 12.59
N GLN A 33 -13.63 -2.94 13.50
CA GLN A 33 -14.61 -3.35 14.48
C GLN A 33 -14.97 -2.18 15.42
N GLY A 34 -16.26 -1.98 15.70
CA GLY A 34 -16.74 -0.91 16.59
C GLY A 34 -17.41 0.27 15.88
N GLY A 35 -17.29 0.39 14.55
CA GLY A 35 -18.29 1.08 13.73
C GLY A 35 -18.25 2.60 13.62
N ASP A 36 -17.39 3.32 14.34
CA ASP A 36 -17.34 4.79 14.26
C ASP A 36 -16.56 5.32 13.04
N GLY A 37 -15.69 4.49 12.44
CA GLY A 37 -14.68 4.89 11.44
C GLY A 37 -15.03 4.67 9.96
N GLY A 38 -16.29 4.34 9.64
CA GLY A 38 -16.69 4.11 8.25
C GLY A 38 -16.03 2.89 7.59
N GLN A 39 -16.17 2.82 6.26
CA GLN A 39 -15.58 1.77 5.44
C GLN A 39 -14.14 2.14 5.07
N LEU A 40 -13.18 1.22 5.27
CA LEU A 40 -11.79 1.44 4.88
C LEU A 40 -11.59 1.25 3.38
N MET A 41 -12.03 0.12 2.84
CA MET A 41 -11.78 -0.24 1.43
C MET A 41 -12.86 -1.20 0.89
N ASN A 42 -12.96 -1.31 -0.43
CA ASN A 42 -13.79 -2.31 -1.13
C ASN A 42 -13.15 -2.79 -2.43
N THR A 43 -13.69 -3.89 -2.94
CA THR A 43 -13.32 -4.46 -4.24
C THR A 43 -13.85 -3.72 -5.45
N ARG A 44 -14.73 -2.74 -5.31
CA ARG A 44 -15.34 -2.01 -6.43
C ARG A 44 -14.51 -0.82 -6.87
N MET A 45 -13.81 -0.17 -5.94
CA MET A 45 -13.05 1.05 -6.16
C MET A 45 -11.59 0.79 -5.78
N HIS A 46 -10.77 0.43 -6.76
CA HIS A 46 -9.35 0.12 -6.58
C HIS A 46 -8.44 0.85 -7.60
N GLY A 47 -8.96 1.88 -8.28
CA GLY A 47 -8.21 2.58 -9.33
C GLY A 47 -7.01 3.34 -8.79
N SER A 48 -7.04 3.74 -7.52
CA SER A 48 -5.90 4.39 -6.88
C SER A 48 -4.81 3.41 -6.45
N GLU A 49 -5.20 2.21 -6.04
CA GLU A 49 -4.34 1.08 -5.68
C GLU A 49 -3.61 0.56 -6.92
N ASP A 50 -4.32 0.48 -8.05
CA ASP A 50 -3.72 0.17 -9.34
C ASP A 50 -2.65 1.19 -9.71
N ALA A 51 -2.97 2.50 -9.61
CA ALA A 51 -2.07 3.58 -9.94
C ALA A 51 -0.87 3.68 -8.97
N LEU A 52 -1.09 3.40 -7.68
CA LEU A 52 -0.06 3.40 -6.64
C LEU A 52 1.08 2.45 -7.00
N ALA A 53 0.78 1.29 -7.58
CA ALA A 53 1.78 0.35 -8.05
C ALA A 53 2.24 0.63 -9.49
N GLU A 54 1.33 0.93 -10.41
CA GLU A 54 1.64 1.12 -11.84
C GLU A 54 2.71 2.19 -12.06
N ILE A 55 2.56 3.36 -11.43
CA ILE A 55 3.43 4.52 -11.65
C ILE A 55 4.88 4.23 -11.23
N PRO A 56 5.19 3.82 -9.97
CA PRO A 56 6.55 3.51 -9.59
C PRO A 56 7.09 2.25 -10.26
N CYS A 57 6.29 1.20 -10.46
CA CYS A 57 6.76 -0.05 -11.08
C CYS A 57 7.23 0.17 -12.52
N ARG A 58 6.53 0.98 -13.31
CA ARG A 58 6.98 1.34 -14.67
C ARG A 58 8.34 2.05 -14.68
N LYS A 59 8.63 2.88 -13.68
CA LYS A 59 9.92 3.58 -13.56
C LYS A 59 11.09 2.63 -13.26
N VAL A 60 10.81 1.44 -12.69
CA VAL A 60 11.85 0.46 -12.30
C VAL A 60 11.79 -0.85 -13.09
N ALA A 61 10.80 -1.06 -13.95
CA ALA A 61 10.59 -2.30 -14.70
C ALA A 61 11.77 -2.68 -15.62
N GLY A 62 12.53 -1.71 -16.10
CA GLY A 62 13.72 -1.94 -16.92
C GLY A 62 14.96 -2.40 -16.14
N ARG A 63 14.91 -2.45 -14.81
CA ARG A 63 16.03 -2.90 -13.98
C ARG A 63 16.02 -4.44 -13.87
N PRO A 64 17.12 -5.13 -14.21
CA PRO A 64 17.24 -6.56 -13.97
C PRO A 64 17.06 -6.88 -12.48
N GLY A 65 16.24 -7.87 -12.16
CA GLY A 65 15.99 -8.26 -10.76
C GLY A 65 15.40 -7.13 -9.91
N SER A 66 14.52 -6.29 -10.49
CA SER A 66 13.88 -5.21 -9.75
C SER A 66 13.17 -5.76 -8.52
N ARG A 67 13.41 -5.10 -7.39
CA ARG A 67 12.85 -5.52 -6.10
C ARG A 67 12.03 -4.40 -5.52
N VAL A 68 10.77 -4.65 -5.20
CA VAL A 68 9.86 -3.62 -4.71
C VAL A 68 9.23 -4.04 -3.38
N LEU A 69 8.90 -3.05 -2.54
CA LEU A 69 8.21 -3.24 -1.27
C LEU A 69 6.83 -2.60 -1.33
N ILE A 70 5.80 -3.35 -0.98
CA ILE A 70 4.46 -2.84 -0.70
C ILE A 70 4.24 -2.92 0.81
N GLY A 71 3.97 -1.78 1.46
CA GLY A 71 3.52 -1.75 2.84
C GLY A 71 1.99 -1.78 2.89
N GLY A 72 1.42 -2.83 3.46
CA GLY A 72 -0.01 -3.12 3.46
C GLY A 72 -0.41 -4.01 2.29
N LEU A 73 -1.18 -5.08 2.56
CA LEU A 73 -1.74 -5.95 1.53
C LEU A 73 -3.16 -5.52 1.14
N GLY A 74 -3.96 -5.08 2.12
CA GLY A 74 -5.34 -4.64 1.91
C GLY A 74 -6.17 -5.65 1.12
N MET A 75 -6.77 -5.19 0.02
CA MET A 75 -7.57 -6.03 -0.89
C MET A 75 -6.74 -6.79 -1.94
N GLY A 76 -5.42 -6.60 -1.97
CA GLY A 76 -4.51 -7.27 -2.91
C GLY A 76 -4.35 -6.59 -4.27
N PHE A 77 -5.07 -5.50 -4.58
CA PHE A 77 -5.00 -4.83 -5.88
C PHE A 77 -3.66 -4.14 -6.16
N THR A 78 -3.07 -3.48 -5.16
CA THR A 78 -1.72 -2.87 -5.28
C THR A 78 -0.68 -3.94 -5.66
N LEU A 79 -0.73 -5.12 -5.04
CA LEU A 79 0.13 -6.25 -5.39
C LEU A 79 -0.15 -6.77 -6.82
N ALA A 80 -1.42 -6.98 -7.16
CA ALA A 80 -1.81 -7.44 -8.49
C ALA A 80 -1.32 -6.49 -9.61
N SER A 81 -1.46 -5.18 -9.38
CA SER A 81 -0.96 -4.15 -10.30
C SER A 81 0.57 -4.14 -10.40
N ALA A 82 1.29 -4.26 -9.29
CA ALA A 82 2.75 -4.35 -9.31
C ALA A 82 3.24 -5.52 -10.17
N LEU A 83 2.65 -6.71 -9.98
CA LEU A 83 2.99 -7.93 -10.72
C LEU A 83 2.71 -7.80 -12.23
N LYS A 84 1.70 -7.02 -12.63
CA LYS A 84 1.39 -6.74 -14.05
C LYS A 84 2.45 -5.86 -14.71
N HIS A 85 3.09 -4.97 -13.95
CA HIS A 85 4.02 -3.96 -14.47
C HIS A 85 5.49 -4.29 -14.30
N LEU A 86 5.82 -5.36 -13.56
CA LEU A 86 7.19 -5.81 -13.34
C LEU A 86 7.54 -7.04 -14.20
N GLY A 87 8.83 -7.19 -14.49
CA GLY A 87 9.36 -8.33 -15.24
C GLY A 87 9.26 -9.65 -14.48
N LYS A 88 9.52 -10.76 -15.19
CA LYS A 88 9.48 -12.12 -14.63
C LYS A 88 10.55 -12.40 -13.56
N SER A 89 11.66 -11.67 -13.61
CA SER A 89 12.76 -11.78 -12.64
C SER A 89 12.60 -10.88 -11.43
N ALA A 90 11.51 -10.12 -11.33
CA ALA A 90 11.30 -9.18 -10.23
C ALA A 90 10.91 -9.92 -8.95
N GLU A 91 11.09 -9.25 -7.81
CA GLU A 91 10.57 -9.68 -6.51
C GLU A 91 9.65 -8.57 -5.96
N VAL A 92 8.45 -8.96 -5.52
CA VAL A 92 7.48 -8.09 -4.88
C VAL A 92 7.32 -8.53 -3.43
N VAL A 93 7.94 -7.78 -2.52
CA VAL A 93 7.79 -8.00 -1.09
C VAL A 93 6.56 -7.26 -0.59
N VAL A 94 5.66 -7.94 0.10
CA VAL A 94 4.54 -7.29 0.80
C VAL A 94 4.75 -7.44 2.30
N ALA A 95 4.83 -6.31 3.00
CA ALA A 95 4.82 -6.24 4.45
C ALA A 95 3.38 -6.04 4.92
N GLU A 96 2.79 -7.07 5.51
CA GLU A 96 1.43 -7.04 6.06
C GLU A 96 1.49 -7.33 7.56
N LEU A 97 0.95 -6.44 8.37
CA LEU A 97 1.00 -6.56 9.82
C LEU A 97 -0.04 -7.55 10.36
N VAL A 98 -1.19 -7.68 9.69
CA VAL A 98 -2.36 -8.41 10.16
C VAL A 98 -2.48 -9.77 9.44
N PRO A 99 -2.21 -10.90 10.12
CA PRO A 99 -2.22 -12.22 9.47
C PRO A 99 -3.56 -12.58 8.79
N GLY A 100 -4.70 -12.19 9.38
CA GLY A 100 -6.00 -12.45 8.78
C GLY A 100 -6.21 -11.79 7.41
N VAL A 101 -5.60 -10.61 7.16
CA VAL A 101 -5.64 -9.97 5.84
C VAL A 101 -4.93 -10.82 4.79
N VAL A 102 -3.84 -11.49 5.16
CA VAL A 102 -3.16 -12.45 4.28
C VAL A 102 -4.06 -13.64 3.97
N GLU A 103 -4.74 -14.20 4.96
CA GLU A 103 -5.66 -15.33 4.74
C GLU A 103 -6.84 -14.94 3.85
N TRP A 104 -7.42 -13.75 4.02
CA TRP A 104 -8.48 -13.26 3.15
C TRP A 104 -8.03 -13.15 1.68
N ASN A 105 -6.77 -12.75 1.45
CA ASN A 105 -6.15 -12.68 0.13
C ASN A 105 -5.73 -14.04 -0.44
N ARG A 106 -5.60 -15.09 0.39
CA ARG A 106 -5.50 -16.47 -0.10
C ARG A 106 -6.86 -17.03 -0.51
N GLY A 107 -7.94 -16.51 0.07
CA GLY A 107 -9.32 -16.88 -0.23
C GLY A 107 -10.05 -15.83 -1.08
N PRO A 108 -11.21 -15.34 -0.62
CA PRO A 108 -12.16 -14.59 -1.46
C PRO A 108 -11.61 -13.28 -2.05
N LEU A 109 -10.75 -12.56 -1.32
CA LEU A 109 -10.13 -11.34 -1.86
C LEU A 109 -9.11 -11.67 -2.94
N GLY A 110 -8.40 -12.78 -2.80
CA GLY A 110 -7.51 -13.32 -3.82
C GLY A 110 -8.25 -13.56 -5.13
N GLU A 111 -9.45 -14.14 -5.09
CA GLU A 111 -10.24 -14.35 -6.30
C GLU A 111 -10.60 -13.04 -7.02
N LYS A 112 -10.85 -11.97 -6.27
CA LYS A 112 -11.15 -10.65 -6.84
C LYS A 112 -9.94 -9.94 -7.42
N SER A 113 -8.76 -10.14 -6.84
CA SER A 113 -7.50 -9.52 -7.29
C SER A 113 -6.70 -10.38 -8.27
N GLY A 114 -7.21 -11.54 -8.70
CA GLY A 114 -6.52 -12.44 -9.64
C GLY A 114 -5.46 -13.34 -9.01
N ARG A 115 -5.60 -13.61 -7.71
CA ARG A 115 -4.76 -14.50 -6.87
C ARG A 115 -3.28 -14.12 -6.88
N PRO A 116 -2.92 -12.85 -6.62
CA PRO A 116 -1.55 -12.37 -6.75
C PRO A 116 -0.57 -13.01 -5.74
N LEU A 117 -1.08 -13.56 -4.63
CA LEU A 117 -0.28 -14.34 -3.68
C LEU A 117 0.27 -15.66 -4.25
N LEU A 118 -0.29 -16.16 -5.36
CA LEU A 118 0.20 -17.37 -6.02
C LEU A 118 1.29 -17.09 -7.06
N ASP A 119 1.57 -15.82 -7.38
CA ASP A 119 2.67 -15.47 -8.27
C ASP A 119 4.01 -15.75 -7.58
N PRO A 120 4.95 -16.49 -8.21
CA PRO A 120 6.22 -16.85 -7.59
C PRO A 120 7.14 -15.66 -7.28
N ARG A 121 6.84 -14.47 -7.82
CA ARG A 121 7.55 -13.23 -7.51
C ARG A 121 7.11 -12.60 -6.18
N THR A 122 5.98 -13.05 -5.62
CA THR A 122 5.43 -12.50 -4.38
C THR A 122 6.12 -13.11 -3.16
N VAL A 123 6.59 -12.25 -2.27
CA VAL A 123 7.14 -12.63 -0.96
C VAL A 123 6.35 -11.92 0.13
N ILE A 124 5.59 -12.68 0.93
CA ILE A 124 4.84 -12.13 2.06
C ILE A 124 5.69 -12.12 3.32
N ARG A 125 5.77 -10.95 3.96
CA ARG A 125 6.34 -10.75 5.29
C ARG A 125 5.26 -10.30 6.23
N MET A 126 4.93 -11.16 7.19
CA MET A 126 3.98 -10.85 8.26
C MET A 126 4.66 -10.01 9.34
N GLU A 127 4.99 -8.77 8.99
CA GLU A 127 5.76 -7.85 9.83
C GLU A 127 5.36 -6.40 9.55
N ASP A 128 5.54 -5.53 10.54
CA ASP A 128 5.45 -4.08 10.37
C ASP A 128 6.44 -3.60 9.28
N VAL A 129 5.92 -2.87 8.30
CA VAL A 129 6.71 -2.27 7.22
C VAL A 129 7.86 -1.40 7.75
N ALA A 130 7.70 -0.74 8.91
CA ALA A 130 8.76 0.03 9.54
C ALA A 130 10.00 -0.82 9.86
N LYS A 131 9.80 -2.06 10.30
CA LYS A 131 10.91 -3.00 10.57
C LYS A 131 11.58 -3.44 9.28
N VAL A 132 10.79 -3.75 8.24
CA VAL A 132 11.32 -4.12 6.91
C VAL A 132 12.17 -2.98 6.33
N LEU A 133 11.71 -1.73 6.42
CA LEU A 133 12.44 -0.54 5.97
C LEU A 133 13.78 -0.37 6.71
N GLN A 134 13.81 -0.62 8.01
CA GLN A 134 15.01 -0.47 8.83
C GLN A 134 16.03 -1.59 8.62
N ALA A 135 15.55 -2.81 8.35
CA ALA A 135 16.38 -4.00 8.19
C ALA A 135 17.10 -4.07 6.84
N GLU A 136 16.59 -3.40 5.81
CA GLU A 136 17.05 -3.58 4.42
C GLU A 136 17.53 -2.29 3.75
N PRO A 137 18.66 -1.71 4.19
CA PRO A 137 19.25 -0.57 3.50
C PRO A 137 19.58 -0.91 2.04
N GLN A 138 19.16 -0.04 1.12
CA GLN A 138 19.31 -0.23 -0.33
C GLN A 138 18.73 -1.56 -0.86
N GLY A 139 17.71 -2.10 -0.18
CA GLY A 139 17.05 -3.35 -0.55
C GLY A 139 16.06 -3.22 -1.72
N PHE A 140 15.55 -2.02 -2.00
CA PHE A 140 14.40 -1.85 -2.88
C PHE A 140 14.61 -0.79 -3.98
N ASP A 141 14.14 -1.08 -5.19
CA ASP A 141 14.04 -0.12 -6.30
C ASP A 141 12.80 0.77 -6.19
N ALA A 142 11.72 0.24 -5.63
CA ALA A 142 10.52 1.01 -5.33
C ALA A 142 9.89 0.59 -4.00
N ILE A 143 9.28 1.55 -3.30
CA ILE A 143 8.51 1.33 -2.08
C ILE A 143 7.14 1.98 -2.29
N MET A 144 6.05 1.24 -2.07
CA MET A 144 4.67 1.72 -2.15
C MET A 144 4.03 1.57 -0.78
N LEU A 145 3.66 2.68 -0.15
CA LEU A 145 3.02 2.70 1.17
C LEU A 145 1.51 2.85 1.01
N ASP A 146 0.80 1.74 1.24
CA ASP A 146 -0.66 1.57 1.20
C ASP A 146 -1.17 1.14 2.59
N VAL A 147 -0.75 1.88 3.62
CA VAL A 147 -0.91 1.48 5.03
C VAL A 147 -2.10 2.20 5.69
N ASP A 148 -2.42 3.41 5.22
CA ASP A 148 -3.38 4.30 5.86
C ASP A 148 -3.94 5.36 4.89
N ASN A 149 -4.93 6.16 5.29
CA ASN A 149 -5.51 7.26 4.50
C ASN A 149 -4.62 8.50 4.38
N GLY A 150 -3.30 8.29 4.44
CA GLY A 150 -2.30 9.33 4.32
C GLY A 150 -1.98 10.05 5.64
N PRO A 151 -1.15 11.12 5.57
CA PRO A 151 -0.57 11.78 6.74
C PRO A 151 -1.60 12.49 7.64
N GLU A 152 -2.72 12.95 7.09
CA GLU A 152 -3.82 13.58 7.84
C GLU A 152 -4.95 12.60 8.20
N GLY A 153 -5.03 11.45 7.52
CA GLY A 153 -6.13 10.49 7.60
C GLY A 153 -5.83 9.23 8.40
N LEU A 154 -4.99 9.32 9.43
CA LEU A 154 -4.49 8.15 10.15
C LEU A 154 -5.62 7.32 10.80
N THR A 155 -5.73 6.08 10.36
CA THR A 155 -6.53 4.99 10.91
C THR A 155 -5.88 4.47 12.19
N GLN A 156 -4.55 4.40 12.23
CA GLN A 156 -3.80 4.04 13.43
C GLN A 156 -2.72 5.07 13.76
N LYS A 157 -2.69 5.54 15.02
CA LYS A 157 -1.70 6.54 15.48
C LYS A 157 -0.26 6.08 15.28
N ALA A 158 0.01 4.76 15.39
CA ALA A 158 1.33 4.19 15.19
C ALA A 158 1.89 4.46 13.77
N ASN A 159 1.02 4.53 12.76
CA ASN A 159 1.41 4.79 11.37
C ASN A 159 1.97 6.21 11.16
N SER A 160 1.73 7.15 12.09
CA SER A 160 2.24 8.53 12.01
C SER A 160 3.76 8.60 11.79
N TRP A 161 4.50 7.61 12.29
CA TRP A 161 5.95 7.54 12.13
C TRP A 161 6.37 7.44 10.65
N LEU A 162 5.61 6.74 9.81
CA LEU A 162 5.91 6.58 8.37
C LEU A 162 5.95 7.93 7.64
N TYR A 163 5.13 8.88 8.08
CA TYR A 163 5.01 10.21 7.50
C TYR A 163 5.89 11.27 8.20
N SER A 164 6.67 10.85 9.19
CA SER A 164 7.60 11.70 9.93
C SER A 164 8.95 11.82 9.20
N ALA A 165 9.81 12.74 9.65
CA ALA A 165 11.17 12.85 9.13
C ALA A 165 11.96 11.54 9.30
N GLY A 166 11.75 10.80 10.40
CA GLY A 166 12.40 9.52 10.66
C GLY A 166 11.93 8.42 9.70
N GLY A 167 10.62 8.32 9.46
CA GLY A 167 10.05 7.35 8.52
C GLY A 167 10.50 7.61 7.08
N LEU A 168 10.49 8.87 6.64
CA LEU A 168 10.97 9.26 5.31
C LEU A 168 12.47 9.00 5.15
N ALA A 169 13.28 9.23 6.18
CA ALA A 169 14.70 8.90 6.17
C ALA A 169 14.93 7.38 6.08
N ALA A 170 14.12 6.57 6.78
CA ALA A 170 14.16 5.11 6.67
C ALA A 170 13.79 4.64 5.25
N CYS A 171 12.75 5.22 4.64
CA CYS A 171 12.39 4.96 3.25
C CYS A 171 13.54 5.30 2.30
N ALA A 172 14.15 6.48 2.47
CA ALA A 172 15.30 6.89 1.67
C ALA A 172 16.48 5.92 1.83
N LYS A 173 16.77 5.45 3.06
CA LYS A 173 17.84 4.49 3.32
C LYS A 173 17.57 3.13 2.69
N ALA A 174 16.32 2.65 2.74
CA ALA A 174 15.89 1.38 2.17
C ALA A 174 15.90 1.38 0.63
N LEU A 175 15.70 2.55 0.01
CA LEU A 175 15.76 2.70 -1.45
C LEU A 175 17.20 2.62 -1.99
N ARG A 176 17.36 1.82 -3.04
CA ARG A 176 18.50 1.85 -3.96
C ARG A 176 18.66 3.24 -4.59
N PRO A 177 19.85 3.57 -5.14
CA PRO A 177 20.03 4.81 -5.90
C PRO A 177 18.96 4.97 -7.00
N LYS A 178 18.42 6.19 -7.13
CA LYS A 178 17.30 6.53 -8.03
C LYS A 178 16.04 5.68 -7.78
N GLY A 179 15.87 5.15 -6.57
CA GLY A 179 14.67 4.42 -6.18
C GLY A 179 13.47 5.36 -6.02
N VAL A 180 12.26 4.80 -6.06
CA VAL A 180 11.01 5.55 -6.01
C VAL A 180 10.21 5.20 -4.76
N LEU A 181 9.87 6.19 -3.96
CA LEU A 181 8.86 6.07 -2.91
C LEU A 181 7.51 6.52 -3.49
N ALA A 182 6.47 5.73 -3.31
CA ALA A 182 5.10 6.08 -3.61
C ALA A 182 4.27 6.00 -2.32
N VAL A 183 3.46 7.03 -2.05
CA VAL A 183 2.63 7.11 -0.83
C VAL A 183 1.21 7.44 -1.23
N TRP A 184 0.27 6.58 -0.86
CA TRP A 184 -1.16 6.83 -1.07
C TRP A 184 -1.76 7.71 0.03
N SER A 185 -2.78 8.48 -0.32
CA SER A 185 -3.55 9.31 0.61
C SER A 185 -4.94 9.64 0.07
N ALA A 186 -5.92 9.70 0.99
CA ALA A 186 -7.29 10.07 0.64
C ALA A 186 -7.41 11.54 0.20
N SER A 187 -6.54 12.42 0.72
CA SER A 187 -6.51 13.86 0.39
C SER A 187 -5.09 14.34 0.07
N ALA A 188 -4.98 15.50 -0.55
CA ALA A 188 -3.69 16.17 -0.74
C ALA A 188 -3.26 16.86 0.57
N ASP A 189 -1.95 16.87 0.82
CA ASP A 189 -1.30 17.53 1.97
C ASP A 189 -0.02 18.24 1.48
N LYS A 190 -0.06 19.57 1.44
CA LYS A 190 1.06 20.39 0.99
C LYS A 190 2.25 20.32 1.93
N LEU A 191 2.03 20.17 3.24
CA LEU A 191 3.09 20.05 4.24
C LEU A 191 3.85 18.74 4.06
N PHE A 192 3.17 17.68 3.62
CA PHE A 192 3.83 16.40 3.33
C PHE A 192 4.76 16.48 2.12
N SER A 193 4.37 17.18 1.05
CA SER A 193 5.25 17.46 -0.10
C SER A 193 6.54 18.19 0.32
N ASP A 194 6.44 19.13 1.27
CA ASP A 194 7.61 19.81 1.83
C ASP A 194 8.49 18.88 2.68
N LYS A 195 7.89 17.95 3.44
CA LYS A 195 8.63 16.93 4.20
C LYS A 195 9.41 15.99 3.28
N LEU A 196 8.78 15.52 2.19
CA LEU A 196 9.45 14.70 1.18
C LEU A 196 10.67 15.41 0.59
N ARG A 197 10.53 16.68 0.22
CA ARG A 197 11.66 17.49 -0.28
C ARG A 197 12.79 17.60 0.74
N LYS A 198 12.47 17.89 2.01
CA LYS A 198 13.46 17.96 3.10
C LYS A 198 14.15 16.62 3.37
N ALA A 199 13.48 15.51 3.10
CA ALA A 199 14.02 14.16 3.21
C ALA A 199 14.88 13.72 1.99
N GLY A 200 15.14 14.62 1.04
CA GLY A 200 16.01 14.34 -0.12
C GLY A 200 15.29 13.70 -1.29
N PHE A 201 13.96 13.87 -1.40
CA PHE A 201 13.20 13.40 -2.55
C PHE A 201 12.84 14.52 -3.52
N LYS A 202 12.79 14.18 -4.81
CA LYS A 202 12.03 14.94 -5.81
C LYS A 202 10.63 14.35 -5.89
N ALA A 203 9.66 15.03 -5.29
CA ALA A 203 8.27 14.58 -5.22
C ALA A 203 7.38 15.26 -6.26
N GLU A 204 6.46 14.49 -6.84
CA GLU A 204 5.32 14.95 -7.63
C GLU A 204 4.02 14.42 -7.01
N GLU A 205 2.95 15.22 -7.06
CA GLU A 205 1.61 14.83 -6.65
C GLU A 205 0.81 14.37 -7.87
N VAL A 206 0.25 13.17 -7.80
CA VAL A 206 -0.59 12.60 -8.85
C VAL A 206 -2.00 12.42 -8.32
N GLN A 207 -2.97 13.05 -8.98
CA GLN A 207 -4.39 12.95 -8.64
C GLN A 207 -5.06 11.84 -9.47
N VAL A 208 -5.49 10.78 -8.82
CA VAL A 208 -6.05 9.58 -9.45
C VAL A 208 -7.50 9.39 -9.05
N PHE A 209 -8.34 8.88 -9.96
CA PHE A 209 -9.72 8.54 -9.61
C PHE A 209 -9.75 7.22 -8.83
N ALA A 210 -10.56 7.15 -7.78
CA ALA A 210 -10.75 5.94 -7.00
C ALA A 210 -11.38 4.80 -7.83
N HIS A 211 -12.11 5.14 -8.89
CA HIS A 211 -12.61 4.19 -9.87
C HIS A 211 -12.86 4.86 -11.23
N GLY A 212 -12.50 4.18 -12.32
CA GLY A 212 -12.74 4.67 -13.68
C GLY A 212 -12.08 6.03 -13.95
N ASN A 213 -12.84 6.97 -14.52
CA ASN A 213 -12.34 8.29 -14.93
C ASN A 213 -13.14 9.48 -14.38
N LYS A 214 -13.99 9.26 -13.36
CA LYS A 214 -14.86 10.29 -12.75
C LYS A 214 -15.08 9.98 -11.27
N GLY A 215 -15.45 10.98 -10.48
CA GLY A 215 -15.81 10.81 -9.06
C GLY A 215 -14.67 11.13 -8.10
N THR A 216 -14.68 10.48 -6.92
CA THR A 216 -13.69 10.70 -5.85
C THR A 216 -12.26 10.55 -6.38
N ARG A 217 -11.39 11.47 -5.98
CA ARG A 217 -9.97 11.44 -6.30
C ARG A 217 -9.15 11.21 -5.04
N HIS A 218 -8.08 10.46 -5.19
CA HIS A 218 -7.06 10.24 -4.17
C HIS A 218 -5.74 10.85 -4.66
N THR A 219 -4.85 11.10 -3.71
CA THR A 219 -3.52 11.65 -3.99
C THR A 219 -2.49 10.54 -3.85
N ILE A 220 -1.59 10.46 -4.81
CA ILE A 220 -0.38 9.65 -4.70
C ILE A 220 0.82 10.57 -4.82
N TRP A 221 1.68 10.59 -3.81
CA TRP A 221 3.00 11.20 -3.95
C TRP A 221 3.95 10.22 -4.58
N ILE A 222 4.59 10.63 -5.67
CA ILE A 222 5.67 9.87 -6.32
C ILE A 222 6.97 10.62 -6.08
N ALA A 223 7.84 10.02 -5.28
CA ALA A 223 9.03 10.65 -4.73
C ALA A 223 10.28 9.89 -5.18
N GLU A 224 11.02 10.45 -6.14
CA GLU A 224 12.30 9.88 -6.58
C GLU A 224 13.40 10.30 -5.59
N LYS A 225 14.15 9.31 -5.10
CA LYS A 225 15.32 9.55 -4.24
C LYS A 225 16.37 10.29 -5.05
N LEU A 226 16.69 11.52 -4.63
CA LEU A 226 17.82 12.27 -5.19
C LEU A 226 19.11 11.51 -4.88
N LYS A 227 20.10 11.60 -5.78
CA LYS A 227 21.41 10.96 -5.54
C LYS A 227 21.98 11.48 -4.22
N GLY A 228 22.09 10.57 -3.25
CA GLY A 228 22.94 10.72 -2.07
C GLY A 228 24.26 10.03 -2.29
#